data_AF-A0A934BJ27-F1
#
_entry.id   AF-A0A934BJ27-F1
#
_cell.length_a   1.000
_cell.length_b   1.000
_cell.length_c   1.000
_cell.angle_alpha   90.00
_cell.angle_beta   90.00
_cell.angle_gamma   90.00
#
_symmetry.space_group_name_H-M   'P 1'
#
loop_
_entity.id
_entity.type
_entity.pdbx_description
1 polymer ?
#
loop_
_entity_poly.entity_id
_entity_poly.type
_entity_poly.pdbx_seq_one_letter_code
_entity_poly.pdbx_strand_id
1 'polypeptide(L)'
;MKLTFVIVAIAMATAAGLTPKETASGRKLYADKCGRCHKAFKIEKYPAPAWNMWMNQMTAKTKLTQKEADLLTRYLQSLRTSLAENGGSGASQH
;
A
#
# COMPACT_ATOMS: atom_id res chain seq x y z
N MET A 1 -1.01 32.79 39.76
CA MET A 1 -1.77 32.21 38.63
C MET A 1 -0.82 31.32 37.84
N LYS A 2 -0.98 29.99 37.90
CA LYS A 2 -0.14 29.04 37.15
C LYS A 2 -0.83 28.76 35.81
N LEU A 3 -0.32 29.32 34.72
CA LEU A 3 -0.78 29.00 33.37
C LEU A 3 -0.17 27.66 32.95
N THR A 4 -0.95 26.60 33.05
CA THR A 4 -0.58 25.28 32.55
C THR A 4 -0.78 25.28 31.03
N PHE A 5 0.31 25.38 30.27
CA PHE A 5 0.29 25.19 28.83
C PHE A 5 0.03 23.71 28.52
N VAL A 6 -1.19 23.39 28.08
CA VAL A 6 -1.52 22.08 27.53
C VAL A 6 -0.94 22.02 26.12
N ILE A 7 0.24 21.42 25.98
CA ILE A 7 0.83 21.10 24.68
C ILE A 7 0.04 19.91 24.11
N VAL A 8 -0.95 20.20 23.29
CA VAL A 8 -1.64 19.19 22.47
C VAL A 8 -0.67 18.78 21.35
N ALA A 9 0.00 17.66 21.53
CA ALA A 9 0.79 17.03 20.47
C ALA A 9 -0.19 16.45 19.43
N ILE A 10 -0.48 17.22 18.38
CA ILE A 10 -1.19 16.72 17.21
C ILE A 10 -0.21 15.81 16.48
N ALA A 11 -0.34 14.50 16.70
CA ALA A 11 0.37 13.49 15.92
C ALA A 11 -0.17 13.54 14.49
N MET A 12 0.45 14.35 13.64
CA MET A 12 0.30 14.26 12.20
C MET A 12 0.88 12.91 11.78
N ALA A 13 0.02 11.90 11.66
CA ALA A 13 0.33 10.67 10.97
C ALA A 13 0.52 11.01 9.48
N THR A 14 1.68 11.54 9.13
CA THR A 14 2.15 11.50 7.76
C THR A 14 2.16 10.03 7.36
N ALA A 15 1.77 9.74 6.12
CA ALA A 15 1.88 8.40 5.55
C ALA A 15 3.37 8.05 5.44
N ALA A 16 4.01 7.73 6.57
CA ALA A 16 5.34 7.19 6.61
C ALA A 16 5.31 5.95 5.73
N GLY A 17 6.16 5.95 4.70
CA GLY A 17 6.30 4.81 3.81
C GLY A 17 6.52 3.51 4.60
N LEU A 18 6.27 2.37 3.95
CA LEU A 18 6.48 1.07 4.57
C LEU A 18 7.92 0.95 5.07
N THR A 19 8.08 0.46 6.30
CA THR A 19 9.40 0.07 6.80
C THR A 19 9.98 -1.07 5.94
N PRO A 20 11.30 -1.34 5.99
CA PRO A 20 11.89 -2.49 5.29
C PRO A 20 11.24 -3.82 5.67
N LYS A 21 10.90 -4.00 6.96
CA LYS A 21 10.21 -5.18 7.47
C LYS A 21 8.80 -5.32 6.90
N GLU A 22 8.04 -4.24 6.85
CA GLU A 22 6.70 -4.24 6.24
C GLU A 22 6.77 -4.47 4.73
N THR A 23 7.75 -3.89 4.04
CA THR A 23 7.97 -4.11 2.61
C THR A 23 8.27 -5.58 2.31
N ALA A 24 9.15 -6.22 3.09
CA ALA A 24 9.44 -7.64 2.97
C ALA A 24 8.21 -8.51 3.26
N SER A 25 7.46 -8.16 4.31
CA SER A 25 6.24 -8.87 4.70
C SER A 25 5.13 -8.72 3.66
N GLY A 26 4.93 -7.53 3.11
CA GLY A 26 3.99 -7.25 2.03
C GLY A 26 4.34 -7.99 0.74
N ARG A 27 5.62 -8.03 0.36
CA ARG A 27 6.11 -8.83 -0.77
C ARG A 27 5.79 -10.31 -0.59
N LYS A 28 6.09 -10.87 0.59
CA LYS A 28 5.77 -12.27 0.90
C LYS A 28 4.27 -12.52 0.82
N LEU A 29 3.47 -11.66 1.45
CA LEU A 29 2.01 -11.78 1.45
C LEU A 29 1.43 -11.72 0.02
N TYR A 30 1.94 -10.83 -0.83
CA TYR A 30 1.57 -10.75 -2.23
C TYR A 30 1.87 -12.06 -2.98
N ALA A 31 3.08 -12.61 -2.83
CA ALA A 31 3.46 -13.87 -3.46
C ALA A 31 2.59 -15.05 -2.97
N ASP A 32 2.38 -15.16 -1.66
CA ASP A 32 1.68 -16.28 -1.02
C ASP A 32 0.16 -16.25 -1.27
N LYS A 33 -0.46 -15.06 -1.39
CA LYS A 33 -1.92 -14.91 -1.46
C LYS A 33 -2.39 -14.62 -2.89
N CYS A 34 -1.72 -13.75 -3.63
CA CYS A 34 -2.17 -13.32 -4.95
C CYS A 34 -1.76 -14.27 -6.08
N GLY A 35 -0.66 -15.01 -5.92
CA GLY A 35 -0.17 -15.98 -6.92
C GLY A 35 -0.69 -17.41 -6.73
N ARG A 36 -1.47 -17.67 -5.67
CA ARG A 36 -1.83 -19.04 -5.26
C ARG A 36 -2.85 -19.72 -6.16
N CYS A 37 -3.85 -19.00 -6.65
CA CYS A 37 -4.98 -19.59 -7.39
C CYS A 37 -4.91 -19.32 -8.90
N HIS A 38 -4.21 -18.26 -9.30
CA HIS A 38 -3.96 -17.88 -10.70
C HIS A 38 -2.74 -16.98 -10.75
N LYS A 39 -2.29 -16.63 -11.95
CA LYS A 39 -1.24 -15.63 -12.13
C LYS A 39 -1.66 -14.31 -11.48
N ALA A 40 -0.81 -13.75 -10.63
CA ALA A 40 -1.07 -12.46 -10.01
C ALA A 40 -1.16 -11.35 -11.07
N PHE A 41 -2.11 -10.44 -10.92
CA PHE A 41 -2.28 -9.33 -11.85
C PHE A 41 -1.09 -8.36 -11.75
N LYS A 42 -0.61 -7.88 -12.89
CA LYS A 42 0.39 -6.82 -12.94
C LYS A 42 -0.14 -5.55 -12.29
N ILE A 43 0.68 -4.89 -11.48
CA ILE A 43 0.32 -3.72 -10.68
C ILE A 43 -0.14 -2.55 -11.55
N GLU A 44 0.47 -2.42 -12.72
CA GLU A 44 0.24 -1.41 -13.75
C GLU A 44 -1.08 -1.60 -14.51
N LYS A 45 -1.68 -2.80 -14.45
CA LYS A 45 -2.83 -3.15 -15.31
C LYS A 45 -4.10 -2.38 -14.96
N TYR A 46 -4.25 -1.94 -13.72
CA TYR A 46 -5.47 -1.30 -13.23
C TYR A 46 -5.15 0.03 -12.52
N PRO A 47 -6.06 1.03 -12.56
CA PRO A 47 -5.91 2.25 -11.77
C PRO A 47 -6.19 2.00 -10.28
N ALA A 48 -5.88 2.97 -9.41
CA ALA A 48 -6.01 2.80 -7.96
C ALA A 48 -7.44 2.45 -7.49
N PRO A 49 -8.52 3.07 -8.00
CA PRO A 49 -9.88 2.71 -7.60
C PRO A 49 -10.24 1.26 -7.93
N ALA A 50 -9.76 0.75 -9.07
CA ALA A 50 -9.97 -0.63 -9.47
C ALA A 50 -9.20 -1.60 -8.55
N TRP A 51 -7.98 -1.25 -8.12
CA TRP A 51 -7.23 -2.05 -7.14
C TRP A 51 -7.93 -2.10 -5.78
N ASN A 52 -8.51 -1.00 -5.30
CA ASN A 52 -9.27 -0.98 -4.05
C ASN A 52 -10.48 -1.94 -4.12
N MET A 53 -11.22 -1.90 -5.23
CA MET A 53 -12.32 -2.83 -5.48
C MET A 53 -11.83 -4.30 -5.46
N TRP A 54 -10.73 -4.60 -6.16
CA TRP A 54 -10.17 -5.96 -6.19
C TRP A 54 -9.69 -6.42 -4.82
N MET A 55 -9.04 -5.54 -4.04
CA MET A 55 -8.60 -5.86 -2.68
C MET A 55 -9.79 -6.17 -1.77
N ASN A 56 -10.91 -5.45 -1.88
CA ASN A 56 -12.12 -5.76 -1.14
C ASN A 56 -12.65 -7.16 -1.47
N GLN A 57 -12.72 -7.51 -2.76
CA GLN A 57 -13.18 -8.83 -3.19
C GLN A 57 -12.22 -9.96 -2.79
N MET A 58 -10.91 -9.75 -2.95
CA MET A 58 -9.90 -10.77 -2.68
C MET A 58 -9.67 -11.00 -1.19
N THR A 59 -9.81 -9.96 -0.36
CA THR A 59 -9.73 -10.09 1.10
C THR A 59 -10.73 -11.11 1.61
N ALA A 60 -11.98 -11.04 1.17
CA ALA A 60 -13.01 -12.02 1.51
C ALA A 60 -12.70 -13.42 0.96
N LYS A 61 -12.33 -13.53 -0.32
CA LYS A 61 -12.09 -14.82 -0.99
C LYS A 61 -10.86 -15.57 -0.48
N THR A 62 -9.81 -14.85 -0.09
CA THR A 62 -8.54 -15.42 0.37
C THR A 62 -8.42 -15.43 1.90
N LYS A 63 -9.46 -14.96 2.60
CA LYS A 63 -9.56 -14.89 4.05
C LYS A 63 -8.36 -14.14 4.67
N LEU A 64 -7.99 -13.01 4.08
CA LEU A 64 -7.00 -12.13 4.71
C LEU A 64 -7.58 -11.59 6.01
N THR A 65 -6.78 -11.59 7.06
CA THR A 65 -7.07 -10.78 8.25
C THR A 65 -7.04 -9.30 7.89
N GLN A 66 -7.69 -8.45 8.69
CA GLN A 66 -7.67 -7.00 8.47
C GLN A 66 -6.23 -6.46 8.38
N LYS A 67 -5.34 -6.92 9.28
CA LYS A 67 -3.93 -6.53 9.29
C LYS A 67 -3.19 -6.93 8.01
N GLU A 68 -3.45 -8.13 7.49
CA GLU A 68 -2.88 -8.58 6.21
C GLU A 68 -3.41 -7.73 5.06
N ALA A 69 -4.72 -7.46 5.02
CA ALA A 69 -5.35 -6.65 3.97
C ALA A 69 -4.79 -5.22 3.95
N ASP A 70 -4.64 -4.59 5.13
CA ASP A 70 -4.09 -3.24 5.26
C ASP A 70 -2.62 -3.18 4.83
N LEU A 71 -1.81 -4.14 5.27
CA LEU A 71 -0.40 -4.24 4.86
C LEU A 71 -0.27 -4.44 3.35
N LEU A 72 -1.07 -5.35 2.78
CA LEU A 72 -1.04 -5.66 1.36
C LEU A 72 -1.50 -4.46 0.53
N THR A 73 -2.53 -3.75 0.96
CA THR A 73 -3.03 -2.53 0.28
C THR A 73 -1.95 -1.46 0.24
N ARG A 74 -1.32 -1.15 1.38
CA ARG A 74 -0.20 -0.18 1.43
C ARG A 74 0.98 -0.63 0.58
N TYR A 75 1.31 -1.93 0.60
CA TYR A 75 2.38 -2.49 -0.22
C TYR A 75 2.10 -2.30 -1.72
N LEU A 76 0.91 -2.66 -2.19
CA LEU A 76 0.51 -2.46 -3.58
C LEU A 76 0.54 -0.97 -3.96
N GLN A 77 0.07 -0.08 -3.08
CA GLN A 77 0.14 1.36 -3.32
C GLN A 77 1.59 1.84 -3.45
N SER A 78 2.51 1.38 -2.59
CA SER A 78 3.92 1.77 -2.67
C SER A 78 4.56 1.37 -3.99
N LEU A 79 4.25 0.17 -4.50
CA LEU A 79 4.72 -0.29 -5.82
C LEU A 79 4.19 0.61 -6.92
N ARG A 80 2.91 0.97 -6.86
CA ARG A 80 2.28 1.86 -7.86
C ARG A 80 2.92 3.24 -7.89
N THR A 81 3.18 3.82 -6.71
CA THR A 81 3.86 5.11 -6.61
C THR A 81 5.27 5.01 -7.20
N SER A 82 6.04 3.98 -6.83
CA SER A 82 7.39 3.80 -7.41
C SER A 82 7.36 3.60 -8.93
N LEU A 83 6.34 2.94 -9.47
CA LEU A 83 6.20 2.74 -10.92
C LEU A 83 5.83 4.05 -11.63
N ALA A 84 5.03 4.90 -10.99
CA ALA A 84 4.71 6.22 -11.52
C ALA A 84 5.95 7.15 -11.51
N GLU A 85 6.76 7.10 -10.46
CA GLU A 85 8.02 7.87 -10.37
C GLU A 85 9.03 7.39 -11.42
N ASN A 86 9.22 6.09 -11.56
CA ASN A 86 10.16 5.51 -12.53
C ASN A 86 9.66 5.59 -13.99
N GLY A 87 8.34 5.57 -14.21
CA GLY A 87 7.71 5.75 -15.53
C GLY A 87 7.56 7.22 -15.94
N GLY A 88 7.67 8.15 -14.98
CA GLY A 88 7.64 9.60 -15.19
C GLY A 88 8.96 10.21 -15.67
N SER A 89 10.08 9.48 -15.62
CA SER A 89 11.36 9.90 -16.24
C SER A 89 11.39 9.77 -17.77
N GLY A 90 10.23 9.57 -18.42
CA GLY A 90 10.09 9.47 -19.88
C GLY A 90 9.14 10.49 -20.52
N ALA A 91 8.68 11.52 -19.80
CA ALA A 91 7.88 12.59 -20.38
C ALA A 91 8.39 13.97 -19.94
N SER A 92 8.89 14.73 -20.91
CA SER A 92 9.33 16.14 -20.85
C SER A 92 10.76 16.43 -20.36
N GLN A 93 11.73 16.09 -21.21
CA GLN A 93 12.74 17.07 -21.63
C GLN A 93 12.60 17.20 -23.16
N HIS A 94 12.52 18.46 -23.64
CA HIS A 94 12.19 18.97 -24.98
C HIS A 94 10.71 19.29 -25.23
#